data_AF-A0A7S1TM22-F1
#
_entry.id   AF-A0A7S1TM22-F1
#
_cell.length_a   1.000
_cell.length_b   1.000
_cell.length_c   1.000
_cell.angle_alpha   90.00
_cell.angle_beta   90.00
_cell.angle_gamma   90.00
#
_symmetry.space_group_name_H-M   'P 1'
#
loop_
_entity.id
_entity.type
_entity.pdbx_description
1 polymer ?
#
loop_
_entity_poly.entity_id
_entity_poly.type
_entity_poly.pdbx_seq_one_letter_code
_entity_poly.pdbx_strand_id
1 'polypeptide(L)'
;SGRMAAPFAKKIETDPNSSTLNGMPAYSTTLSANLDLYFLCTRTIETEKLVGRVDTAWGEDKLACLKIMFNSRDCRSSSIGKGDRRPFNIFLDWLMVKDPTVVFRNLSQMVEL
;
A
#
# COMPACT_ATOMS: atom_id res chain seq x y z
N SER A 1 -24.90 -31.41 38.26
CA SER A 1 -25.26 -31.13 36.87
C SER A 1 -24.64 -29.79 36.47
N GLY A 2 -23.70 -29.80 35.52
CA GLY A 2 -23.30 -28.65 34.68
C GLY A 2 -22.65 -27.42 35.33
N ARG A 3 -21.31 -27.41 35.41
CA ARG A 3 -20.49 -26.17 35.49
C ARG A 3 -20.26 -25.59 34.08
N MET A 4 -19.92 -24.30 34.06
CA MET A 4 -19.11 -23.58 33.03
C MET A 4 -19.85 -23.01 31.81
N ALA A 5 -20.48 -21.84 32.02
CA ALA A 5 -20.31 -20.75 31.07
C ALA A 5 -18.82 -20.30 31.09
N ALA A 6 -18.27 -19.96 29.93
CA ALA A 6 -16.86 -19.66 29.63
C ALA A 6 -15.97 -20.91 29.43
N PRO A 7 -15.81 -21.35 28.16
CA PRO A 7 -14.53 -21.07 27.50
C PRO A 7 -14.60 -20.80 25.98
N PHE A 8 -15.75 -20.44 25.40
CA PHE A 8 -15.85 -20.23 23.94
C PHE A 8 -15.51 -18.80 23.48
N ALA A 9 -15.86 -17.77 24.26
CA ALA A 9 -15.66 -16.37 23.87
C ALA A 9 -14.18 -15.95 23.85
N LYS A 10 -13.33 -16.57 24.67
CA LYS A 10 -11.92 -16.18 24.81
C LYS A 10 -11.02 -16.74 23.71
N LYS A 11 -11.54 -17.62 22.85
CA LYS A 11 -10.75 -18.32 21.81
C LYS A 11 -10.80 -17.64 20.44
N ILE A 12 -11.69 -16.66 20.25
CA ILE A 12 -11.84 -15.95 18.98
C ILE A 12 -10.95 -14.69 18.93
N GLU A 13 -10.65 -14.07 20.08
CA GLU A 13 -9.78 -12.87 20.12
C GLU A 13 -8.29 -13.16 19.87
N THR A 14 -7.87 -14.44 19.83
CA THR A 14 -6.46 -14.83 19.68
C THR A 14 -6.17 -15.71 18.46
N ASP A 15 -7.16 -15.92 17.59
CA ASP A 15 -6.98 -16.74 16.38
C ASP A 15 -6.65 -15.84 15.17
N PRO A 16 -5.44 -15.94 14.57
CA PRO A 16 -5.08 -15.18 13.37
C PRO A 16 -5.90 -15.54 12.12
N ASN A 17 -6.85 -16.49 12.22
CA ASN A 17 -7.76 -16.91 11.16
C ASN A 17 -9.22 -16.47 11.37
N SER A 18 -9.48 -15.31 11.97
CA SER A 18 -10.85 -14.78 12.01
C SER A 18 -11.32 -14.48 10.58
N SER A 19 -12.23 -15.26 10.03
CA SER A 19 -12.83 -14.98 8.72
C SER A 19 -13.59 -13.66 8.75
N THR A 20 -13.37 -12.81 7.73
CA THR A 20 -14.21 -11.62 7.50
C THR A 20 -15.66 -12.04 7.18
N LEU A 21 -16.62 -11.10 7.26
CA LEU A 21 -18.06 -11.36 7.02
C LEU A 21 -18.38 -12.08 5.69
N ASN A 22 -17.46 -12.06 4.73
CA ASN A 22 -17.58 -12.74 3.44
C ASN A 22 -16.76 -14.05 3.34
N GLY A 23 -16.36 -14.66 4.45
CA GLY A 23 -15.70 -15.97 4.49
C GLY A 23 -14.24 -15.97 4.01
N MET A 24 -13.65 -14.80 3.75
CA MET A 24 -12.23 -14.67 3.40
C MET A 24 -11.38 -14.64 4.68
N PRO A 25 -10.23 -15.34 4.72
CA PRO A 25 -9.30 -15.26 5.86
C PRO A 25 -8.92 -13.80 6.09
N ALA A 26 -9.07 -13.29 7.32
CA ALA A 26 -8.50 -11.99 7.68
C ALA A 26 -6.99 -12.16 7.82
N TYR A 27 -6.28 -12.17 6.71
CA TYR A 27 -4.84 -12.08 6.72
C TYR A 27 -4.47 -10.74 7.37
N SER A 28 -3.99 -10.80 8.61
CA SER A 28 -3.45 -9.66 9.37
C SER A 28 -2.24 -9.01 8.68
N THR A 29 -1.67 -9.71 7.70
CA THR A 29 -0.64 -9.22 6.79
C THR A 29 -0.99 -9.72 5.39
N THR A 30 -1.30 -8.82 4.48
CA THR A 30 -1.33 -9.18 3.07
C THR A 30 0.11 -9.48 2.67
N LEU A 31 0.42 -10.73 2.32
CA LEU A 31 1.75 -11.18 1.86
C LEU A 31 2.21 -10.49 0.54
N SER A 32 1.58 -9.37 0.15
CA SER A 32 1.92 -8.55 -1.01
C SER A 32 2.52 -7.23 -0.53
N ALA A 33 3.78 -7.01 -0.88
CA ALA A 33 4.49 -5.77 -0.63
C ALA A 33 3.83 -4.57 -1.32
N ASN A 34 3.17 -4.80 -2.46
CA ASN A 34 2.39 -3.76 -3.15
C ASN A 34 1.17 -3.32 -2.33
N LEU A 35 0.45 -4.27 -1.73
CA LEU A 35 -0.73 -3.93 -0.93
C LEU A 35 -0.32 -3.21 0.36
N ASP A 36 0.77 -3.64 0.99
CA ASP A 36 1.36 -2.96 2.13
C ASP A 36 1.77 -1.52 1.78
N LEU A 37 2.44 -1.32 0.64
CA LEU A 37 2.82 0.00 0.14
C LEU A 37 1.58 0.89 -0.07
N TYR A 38 0.52 0.34 -0.64
CA TYR A 38 -0.72 1.08 -0.89
C TYR A 38 -1.36 1.62 0.40
N PHE A 39 -1.44 0.79 1.45
CA PHE A 39 -2.00 1.20 2.74
C PHE A 39 -1.08 2.16 3.51
N LEU A 40 0.24 1.94 3.45
CA LEU A 40 1.23 2.73 4.17
C LEU A 40 1.49 4.11 3.56
N CYS A 41 1.21 4.29 2.26
CA CYS A 41 1.35 5.57 1.56
C CYS A 41 0.37 6.62 2.12
N THR A 42 0.79 7.30 3.17
CA THR A 42 0.07 8.34 3.91
C THR A 42 0.98 9.55 4.15
N ARG A 43 0.40 10.71 4.47
CA ARG A 43 1.12 12.00 4.63
C ARG A 43 2.22 11.98 5.70
N THR A 44 2.08 11.13 6.70
CA THR A 44 2.89 11.13 7.93
C THR A 44 3.98 10.07 7.94
N ILE A 45 4.09 9.25 6.88
CA ILE A 45 5.11 8.21 6.85
C ILE A 45 6.52 8.79 6.72
N GLU A 46 7.45 8.19 7.45
CA GLU A 46 8.87 8.50 7.34
C GLU A 46 9.42 8.11 5.96
N THR A 47 10.29 8.94 5.41
CA THR A 47 10.80 8.83 4.05
C THR A 47 11.57 7.52 3.85
N GLU A 48 12.44 7.16 4.79
CA GLU A 48 13.27 5.96 4.75
C GLU A 48 12.40 4.69 4.78
N LYS A 49 11.36 4.71 5.61
CA LYS A 49 10.37 3.62 5.69
C LYS A 49 9.58 3.50 4.41
N LEU A 50 9.20 4.62 3.79
CA LEU A 50 8.50 4.64 2.51
C LEU A 50 9.38 4.07 1.39
N VAL A 51 10.63 4.53 1.28
CA VAL A 51 11.60 4.07 0.29
C VAL A 51 11.87 2.57 0.42
N GLY A 52 12.10 2.07 1.65
CA GLY A 52 12.32 0.64 1.87
C GLY A 52 11.15 -0.23 1.42
N ARG A 53 9.91 0.26 1.55
CA ARG A 53 8.71 -0.46 1.07
C ARG A 53 8.55 -0.39 -0.45
N VAL A 54 8.93 0.72 -1.06
CA VAL A 54 8.98 0.87 -2.51
C VAL A 54 9.97 -0.12 -3.11
N ASP A 55 11.17 -0.28 -2.54
CA ASP A 55 12.15 -1.25 -3.06
C ASP A 55 11.61 -2.68 -3.03
N THR A 56 10.94 -3.08 -1.95
CA THR A 56 10.30 -4.42 -1.85
C THR A 56 9.16 -4.56 -2.86
N ALA A 57 8.26 -3.58 -2.95
CA ALA A 57 7.11 -3.60 -3.86
C ALA A 57 7.55 -3.62 -5.34
N TRP A 58 8.61 -2.87 -5.68
CA TRP A 58 9.20 -2.85 -7.01
C TRP A 58 9.81 -4.20 -7.42
N GLY A 59 10.42 -4.90 -6.45
CA GLY A 59 10.94 -6.26 -6.67
C GLY A 59 9.85 -7.30 -6.91
N GLU A 60 8.69 -7.12 -6.28
CA GLU A 60 7.52 -8.01 -6.44
C GLU A 60 6.79 -7.79 -7.78
N ASP A 61 6.32 -6.58 -8.04
CA ASP A 61 5.66 -6.21 -9.29
C ASP A 61 5.83 -4.71 -9.57
N LYS A 62 6.71 -4.40 -10.53
CA LYS A 62 7.02 -3.03 -10.94
C LYS A 62 5.79 -2.27 -11.44
N LEU A 63 4.90 -2.93 -12.19
CA LEU A 63 3.75 -2.28 -12.77
C LEU A 63 2.70 -1.95 -11.69
N ALA A 64 2.47 -2.86 -10.76
CA ALA A 64 1.61 -2.61 -9.60
C ALA A 64 2.17 -1.48 -8.73
N CYS A 65 3.48 -1.52 -8.42
CA CYS A 65 4.17 -0.49 -7.67
C CYS A 65 4.03 0.89 -8.33
N LEU A 66 4.26 0.99 -9.64
CA LEU A 66 4.08 2.24 -10.38
C LEU A 66 2.64 2.76 -10.28
N LYS A 67 1.63 1.90 -10.48
CA LYS A 67 0.23 2.33 -10.34
C LYS A 67 -0.06 2.91 -8.95
N ILE A 68 0.50 2.30 -7.90
CA ILE A 68 0.35 2.79 -6.51
C ILE A 68 1.02 4.15 -6.33
N MET A 69 2.25 4.32 -6.83
CA MET A 69 3.00 5.58 -6.75
C MET A 69 2.23 6.71 -7.43
N PHE A 70 1.72 6.50 -8.63
CA PHE A 70 0.97 7.53 -9.36
C PHE A 70 -0.42 7.77 -8.76
N ASN A 71 -1.05 6.76 -8.14
CA ASN A 71 -2.31 6.92 -7.42
C ASN A 71 -2.18 7.85 -6.18
N SER A 72 -0.97 8.03 -5.64
CA SER A 72 -0.75 8.91 -4.48
C SER A 72 -1.04 10.39 -4.78
N ARG A 73 -0.80 10.85 -6.02
CA ARG A 73 -0.86 12.25 -6.41
C ARG A 73 -2.23 12.72 -6.90
N ASP A 74 -3.03 11.80 -7.45
CA ASP A 74 -4.07 12.04 -8.45
C ASP A 74 -3.49 12.07 -9.88
N CYS A 75 -3.58 10.94 -10.58
CA CYS A 75 -2.99 10.75 -11.91
C CYS A 75 -4.01 10.79 -13.06
N ARG A 76 -5.31 10.94 -12.77
CA ARG A 76 -6.36 11.02 -13.80
C ARG A 76 -7.42 12.01 -13.37
N SER A 77 -7.72 12.98 -14.22
CA SER A 77 -8.89 13.88 -14.10
C SER A 77 -10.22 13.13 -13.83
N SER A 78 -10.28 11.83 -14.16
CA SER A 78 -11.44 10.94 -13.95
C SER A 78 -11.37 10.03 -12.72
N SER A 79 -10.33 10.10 -11.88
CA SER A 79 -10.21 9.26 -10.67
C SER A 79 -9.50 10.03 -9.55
N ILE A 80 -10.26 10.39 -8.52
CA ILE A 80 -9.76 11.08 -7.32
C ILE A 80 -8.70 10.21 -6.64
N GLY A 81 -7.42 10.52 -6.86
CA GLY A 81 -6.30 9.91 -6.13
C GLY A 81 -6.21 10.42 -4.68
N LYS A 82 -5.17 10.00 -3.94
CA LYS A 82 -4.98 10.47 -2.55
C LYS A 82 -4.62 11.97 -2.45
N GLY A 83 -4.25 12.62 -3.56
CA GLY A 83 -3.93 14.04 -3.62
C GLY A 83 -2.73 14.44 -2.74
N ASP A 84 -1.85 13.48 -2.44
CA ASP A 84 -0.77 13.65 -1.48
C ASP A 84 0.57 13.91 -2.18
N ARG A 85 1.01 15.17 -2.13
CA ARG A 85 2.21 15.65 -2.84
C ARG A 85 3.51 15.13 -2.23
N ARG A 86 3.56 14.88 -0.92
CA ARG A 86 4.80 14.51 -0.24
C ARG A 86 5.28 13.10 -0.62
N PRO A 87 4.47 12.03 -0.48
CA PRO A 87 4.84 10.70 -0.92
C PRO A 87 5.15 10.66 -2.41
N PHE A 88 4.38 11.39 -3.23
CA PHE A 88 4.61 11.46 -4.67
C PHE A 88 5.99 12.04 -5.02
N ASN A 89 6.41 13.14 -4.39
CA ASN A 89 7.74 13.70 -4.64
C ASN A 89 8.84 12.72 -4.23
N ILE A 90 8.68 12.04 -3.08
CA ILE A 90 9.62 10.99 -2.64
C ILE A 90 9.68 9.84 -3.66
N PHE A 91 8.54 9.45 -4.24
CA PHE A 91 8.48 8.44 -5.29
C PHE A 91 9.17 8.89 -6.57
N LEU A 92 9.03 10.15 -6.96
CA LEU A 92 9.72 10.70 -8.13
C LEU A 92 11.24 10.71 -7.91
N ASP A 93 11.71 11.17 -6.75
CA ASP A 93 13.13 11.17 -6.42
C ASP A 93 13.71 9.74 -6.46
N TRP A 94 12.97 8.78 -5.89
CA TRP A 94 13.36 7.37 -5.94
C TRP A 94 13.38 6.82 -7.38
N LEU A 95 12.36 7.14 -8.20
CA LEU A 95 12.28 6.69 -9.60
C LEU A 95 13.39 7.29 -10.46
N MET A 96 13.76 8.54 -10.24
CA MET A 96 14.87 9.20 -10.94
C MET A 96 16.20 8.49 -10.71
N VAL A 97 16.40 7.92 -9.52
CA VAL A 97 17.59 7.11 -9.19
C VAL A 97 17.46 5.69 -9.72
N LYS A 98 16.27 5.06 -9.61
CA LYS A 98 16.07 3.64 -9.96
C LYS A 98 15.92 3.39 -11.45
N ASP A 99 15.04 4.12 -12.11
CA ASP A 99 14.73 4.00 -13.52
C ASP A 99 14.15 5.32 -14.07
N PRO A 100 15.02 6.27 -14.43
CA PRO A 100 14.59 7.58 -14.92
C PRO A 100 13.80 7.49 -16.22
N THR A 101 13.94 6.41 -17.01
CA THR A 101 13.20 6.26 -18.26
C THR A 101 11.69 6.15 -18.02
N VAL A 102 11.28 5.58 -16.90
CA VAL A 102 9.87 5.51 -16.50
C VAL A 102 9.31 6.90 -16.21
N VAL A 103 10.09 7.79 -15.59
CA VAL A 103 9.68 9.17 -15.33
C VAL A 103 9.46 9.91 -16.65
N PHE A 104 10.43 9.87 -17.57
CA PHE A 104 10.32 10.56 -18.86
C PHE A 104 9.15 10.05 -19.71
N ARG A 105 8.90 8.74 -19.72
CA ARG A 105 7.77 8.15 -20.47
C ARG A 105 6.40 8.55 -19.92
N ASN A 106 6.31 8.81 -18.62
CA ASN A 106 5.06 9.16 -17.95
C ASN A 106 4.93 10.67 -17.68
N LEU A 107 5.87 11.49 -18.16
CA LEU A 107 5.90 12.93 -17.89
C LEU A 107 4.60 13.62 -18.30
N SER A 108 4.02 13.25 -19.45
CA SER A 108 2.74 13.79 -19.95
C SER A 108 1.55 13.50 -19.01
N GLN A 109 1.62 12.43 -18.22
CA GLN A 109 0.61 12.08 -17.21
C GLN A 109 0.83 12.84 -15.89
N MET A 110 1.98 13.50 -15.72
CA MET A 110 2.35 14.27 -14.54
C MET A 110 2.15 15.78 -14.71
N VAL A 111 1.69 16.25 -15.88
CA VAL A 111 1.56 17.69 -16.20
C VAL A 111 0.31 18.28 -15.53
N GLU A 112 0.45 18.54 -14.24
CA GLU A 112 -0.17 19.59 -13.41
C GLU A 112 0.80 19.87 -12.24
N LEU A 113 2.07 20.12 -12.56
CA LEU A 113 3.05 20.65 -11.60
C LEU A 113 2.94 22.17 -11.54
#